data_AF-A0A7W0Y4P9-F1
#
_entry.id   AF-A0A7W0Y4P9-F1
#
_cell.length_a   1.000
_cell.length_b   1.000
_cell.length_c   1.000
_cell.angle_alpha   90.00
_cell.angle_beta   90.00
_cell.angle_gamma   90.00
#
_symmetry.space_group_name_H-M   'P 1'
#
loop_
_entity.id
_entity.type
_entity.pdbx_description
1 polymer ?
#
loop_
_entity_poly.entity_id
_entity_poly.type
_entity_poly.pdbx_seq_one_letter_code
_entity_poly.pdbx_strand_id
1 'polypeptide(L)'
;MEVFFLMMGLWLVVAVALGMRRPPGLGGSALRARLDAVYGEPHELARVTAAAFPEADLEFYDRVRTDLVARGYTWLADVEDLTMSRIYPQNRTFMRLLVDAGGMIRVSAYHLHPRGVVVSLLQVVQLMPRHLRVVELVSEVRGTFLVTSNTHGIDRLEPPPEAKVDRLPLKTPIAEVVARHEGRITELLRAHPERSPTTFETFEEVLASMARAHIMMARHRQKVGGISRDELERLKGRPLSATEEAFLREVQGSSAPKPT
;
A
#
# COMPACT_ATOMS: atom_id res chain seq x y z
N MET A 1 -0.94 -4.61 3.60
CA MET A 1 0.42 -4.41 3.08
C MET A 1 0.37 -3.53 1.83
N GLU A 2 -0.60 -3.74 0.95
CA GLU A 2 -0.99 -2.88 -0.16
C GLU A 2 -1.61 -1.56 0.24
N VAL A 3 -2.28 -1.40 1.39
CA VAL A 3 -2.60 -0.02 1.89
C VAL A 3 -1.35 0.87 1.86
N PHE A 4 -0.20 0.28 2.19
CA PHE A 4 1.09 0.95 2.23
C PHE A 4 1.75 1.01 0.86
N PHE A 5 1.61 -0.03 0.02
CA PHE A 5 2.07 0.05 -1.35
C PHE A 5 1.28 1.04 -2.22
N LEU A 6 -0.02 1.25 -1.97
CA LEU A 6 -0.82 2.25 -2.68
C LEU A 6 -0.62 3.64 -2.16
N MET A 7 -0.65 3.84 -0.84
CA MET A 7 -0.36 5.16 -0.32
C MET A 7 1.04 5.58 -0.76
N MET A 8 2.05 4.71 -0.62
CA MET A 8 3.39 5.10 -1.03
C MET A 8 3.63 5.04 -2.54
N GLY A 9 3.14 4.04 -3.28
CA GLY A 9 3.26 3.98 -4.73
C GLY A 9 2.60 5.19 -5.40
N LEU A 10 1.43 5.61 -4.91
CA LEU A 10 0.76 6.83 -5.36
C LEU A 10 1.51 8.09 -4.92
N TRP A 11 1.98 8.18 -3.67
CA TRP A 11 2.78 9.33 -3.21
C TRP A 11 4.15 9.39 -3.86
N LEU A 12 4.71 8.27 -4.30
CA LEU A 12 5.95 8.16 -5.04
C LEU A 12 5.74 8.58 -6.49
N VAL A 13 4.65 8.14 -7.12
CA VAL A 13 4.21 8.68 -8.43
C VAL A 13 4.05 10.20 -8.34
N VAL A 14 3.43 10.72 -7.28
CA VAL A 14 3.24 12.17 -7.07
C VAL A 14 4.57 12.87 -6.76
N ALA A 15 5.45 12.28 -5.93
CA ALA A 15 6.75 12.84 -5.57
C ALA A 15 7.74 12.81 -6.74
N VAL A 16 7.71 11.78 -7.58
CA VAL A 16 8.46 11.70 -8.84
C VAL A 16 7.89 12.71 -9.84
N ALA A 17 6.57 12.79 -10.00
CA ALA A 17 5.91 13.80 -10.84
C ALA A 17 6.26 15.25 -10.42
N LEU A 18 6.37 15.51 -9.12
CA LEU A 18 6.69 16.82 -8.54
C LEU A 18 8.19 17.11 -8.49
N GLY A 19 9.03 16.11 -8.22
CA GLY A 19 10.49 16.23 -8.15
C GLY A 19 11.12 16.58 -9.50
N MET A 20 10.46 16.21 -10.59
CA MET A 20 10.87 16.50 -11.97
C MET A 20 10.75 17.97 -12.40
N ARG A 21 10.14 18.84 -11.58
CA ARG A 21 10.08 20.29 -11.85
C ARG A 21 11.06 21.10 -11.00
N ARG A 22 11.90 20.46 -10.19
CA ARG A 22 12.86 21.16 -9.33
C ARG A 22 14.27 21.13 -9.92
N PRO A 23 15.08 22.17 -9.64
CA PRO A 23 16.49 22.14 -10.01
C PRO A 23 17.21 20.93 -9.41
N PRO A 24 18.28 20.43 -10.05
CA PRO A 24 19.07 19.30 -9.57
C PRO A 24 19.53 19.51 -8.11
N GLY A 25 19.48 18.46 -7.28
CA GLY A 25 19.95 18.48 -5.89
C GLY A 25 18.89 18.68 -4.79
N LEU A 26 17.61 18.89 -5.11
CA LEU A 26 16.56 19.23 -4.13
C LEU A 26 15.41 18.19 -4.01
N GLY A 27 15.48 17.10 -4.78
CA GLY A 27 14.39 16.11 -4.85
C GLY A 27 14.70 14.80 -4.13
N GLY A 28 15.90 14.26 -4.30
CA GLY A 28 16.21 12.90 -3.89
C GLY A 28 16.32 12.73 -2.38
N SER A 29 17.01 13.67 -1.71
CA SER A 29 17.15 13.68 -0.24
C SER A 29 15.81 13.85 0.49
N ALA A 30 14.92 14.71 -0.03
CA ALA A 30 13.58 14.88 0.52
C ALA A 30 12.71 13.63 0.34
N LEU A 31 12.85 12.93 -0.79
CA LEU A 31 12.19 11.66 -0.99
C LEU A 31 12.78 10.57 -0.08
N ARG A 32 14.12 10.52 0.08
CA ARG A 32 14.77 9.60 1.02
C ARG A 32 14.26 9.80 2.44
N ALA A 33 14.24 11.03 2.94
CA ALA A 33 13.72 11.34 4.28
C ALA A 33 12.26 10.89 4.46
N ARG A 34 11.44 10.96 3.40
CA ARG A 34 10.06 10.42 3.44
C ARG A 34 10.04 8.90 3.45
N LEU A 35 10.87 8.23 2.65
CA LEU A 35 11.00 6.78 2.66
C LEU A 35 11.46 6.29 4.04
N ASP A 36 12.42 6.98 4.66
CA ASP A 36 12.89 6.68 6.01
C ASP A 36 11.79 6.96 7.05
N ALA A 37 10.98 8.00 6.90
CA ALA A 37 9.84 8.24 7.80
C ALA A 37 8.76 7.15 7.69
N VAL A 38 8.53 6.62 6.48
CA VAL A 38 7.55 5.54 6.23
C VAL A 38 8.09 4.17 6.63
N TYR A 39 9.39 3.91 6.50
CA TYR A 39 9.96 2.57 6.69
C TYR A 39 10.99 2.46 7.80
N GLY A 40 11.27 3.54 8.51
CA GLY A 40 12.26 3.57 9.59
C GLY A 40 11.75 2.92 10.87
N GLU A 41 10.47 3.13 11.19
CA GLU A 41 9.87 2.71 12.44
C GLU A 41 8.57 1.91 12.23
N PRO A 42 8.20 1.03 13.18
CA PRO A 42 6.88 0.40 13.18
C PRO A 42 5.77 1.45 13.14
N HIS A 43 4.76 1.23 12.30
CA HIS A 43 3.63 2.14 12.23
C HIS A 43 2.77 2.05 13.49
N GLU A 44 2.31 3.22 13.94
CA GLU A 44 1.35 3.35 15.02
C GLU A 44 -0.07 3.27 14.46
N LEU A 45 -0.82 2.25 14.88
CA LEU A 45 -2.18 2.00 14.44
C LEU A 45 -3.15 2.24 15.60
N ALA A 46 -4.19 3.04 15.37
CA ALA A 46 -5.18 3.39 16.39
C ALA A 46 -6.59 3.07 15.93
N ARG A 47 -7.42 2.53 16.83
CA ARG A 47 -8.86 2.40 16.57
C ARG A 47 -9.47 3.79 16.50
N VAL A 48 -10.35 3.99 15.53
CA VAL A 48 -11.02 5.27 15.28
C VAL A 48 -12.51 5.06 15.01
N THR A 49 -13.26 6.16 14.97
CA THR A 49 -14.63 6.16 14.47
C THR A 49 -14.67 6.79 13.10
N ALA A 50 -15.49 6.23 12.19
CA ALA A 50 -15.64 6.76 10.84
C ALA A 50 -16.08 8.25 10.82
N ALA A 51 -16.80 8.71 11.85
CA ALA A 51 -17.22 10.10 12.01
C ALA A 51 -16.05 11.10 12.10
N ALA A 52 -14.85 10.65 12.48
CA ALA A 52 -13.65 11.49 12.50
C ALA A 52 -13.09 11.79 11.09
N PHE A 53 -13.66 11.19 10.04
CA PHE A 53 -13.22 11.31 8.65
C PHE A 53 -14.37 11.78 7.76
N PRO A 54 -14.79 13.05 7.85
CA PRO A 54 -15.98 13.57 7.15
C PRO A 54 -15.88 13.53 5.62
N GLU A 55 -14.68 13.34 5.08
CA GLU A 55 -14.41 13.31 3.64
C GLU A 55 -14.25 11.87 3.11
N ALA A 56 -14.35 10.87 3.99
CA ALA A 56 -14.36 9.47 3.60
C ALA A 56 -15.68 9.12 2.88
N ASP A 57 -15.61 8.24 1.90
CA ASP A 57 -16.79 7.69 1.22
C ASP A 57 -17.40 6.60 2.12
N LEU A 58 -18.16 7.02 3.13
CA LEU A 58 -18.73 6.09 4.13
C LEU A 58 -19.66 5.07 3.49
N GLU A 59 -20.38 5.44 2.43
CA GLU A 59 -21.21 4.49 1.68
C GLU A 59 -20.39 3.36 1.07
N PHE A 60 -19.17 3.64 0.56
CA PHE A 60 -18.26 2.59 0.11
C PHE A 60 -17.89 1.63 1.24
N TYR A 61 -17.51 2.14 2.41
CA TYR A 61 -17.17 1.30 3.55
C TYR A 61 -18.35 0.45 4.04
N ASP A 62 -19.57 1.00 4.01
CA ASP A 62 -20.78 0.30 4.43
C ASP A 62 -21.22 -0.76 3.42
N ARG A 63 -21.07 -0.49 2.11
CA ARG A 63 -21.26 -1.51 1.07
C ARG A 63 -20.27 -2.66 1.23
N VAL A 64 -18.98 -2.37 1.38
CA VAL A 64 -17.96 -3.42 1.58
C VAL A 64 -18.25 -4.25 2.83
N ARG A 65 -18.60 -3.59 3.94
CA ARG A 65 -18.97 -4.30 5.17
C ARG A 65 -20.18 -5.20 4.95
N THR A 66 -21.24 -4.69 4.34
CA THR A 66 -22.48 -5.43 4.09
C THR A 66 -22.22 -6.66 3.22
N ASP A 67 -21.52 -6.47 2.10
CA ASP A 67 -21.21 -7.54 1.14
C ASP A 67 -20.35 -8.65 1.76
N LEU A 68 -19.37 -8.30 2.58
CA LEU A 68 -18.47 -9.25 3.22
C LEU A 68 -19.12 -9.95 4.42
N VAL A 69 -19.91 -9.22 5.23
CA VAL A 69 -20.67 -9.83 6.34
C VAL A 69 -21.67 -10.85 5.81
N ALA A 70 -22.33 -10.55 4.69
CA ALA A 70 -23.22 -11.51 4.01
C ALA A 70 -22.48 -12.78 3.52
N ARG A 71 -21.14 -12.74 3.41
CA ARG A 71 -20.26 -13.87 3.06
C ARG A 71 -19.64 -14.56 4.28
N GLY A 72 -20.03 -14.18 5.49
CA GLY A 72 -19.52 -14.76 6.73
C GLY A 72 -18.26 -14.08 7.29
N TYR A 73 -17.85 -12.94 6.75
CA TYR A 73 -16.78 -12.15 7.35
C TYR A 73 -17.30 -11.41 8.60
N THR A 74 -16.44 -11.29 9.60
CA THR A 74 -16.70 -10.52 10.82
C THR A 74 -16.01 -9.17 10.75
N TRP A 75 -16.75 -8.08 10.96
CA TRP A 75 -16.16 -6.75 11.10
C TRP A 75 -15.48 -6.62 12.47
N LEU A 76 -14.25 -6.12 12.49
CA LEU A 76 -13.46 -5.96 13.72
C LEU A 76 -13.42 -4.52 14.20
N ALA A 77 -12.93 -3.61 13.37
CA ALA A 77 -12.71 -2.21 13.74
C ALA A 77 -12.47 -1.33 12.50
N ASP A 78 -12.59 -0.02 12.72
CA ASP A 78 -12.01 1.00 11.85
C ASP A 78 -10.67 1.47 12.48
N VAL A 79 -9.60 1.56 11.68
CA VAL A 79 -8.22 1.82 12.13
C VAL A 79 -7.56 2.92 11.31
N GLU A 80 -7.00 3.92 11.98
CA GLU A 80 -6.13 4.93 11.38
C GLU A 80 -4.66 4.54 11.56
N ASP A 81 -3.87 4.79 10.53
CA ASP A 81 -2.42 4.78 10.64
C ASP A 81 -1.91 6.18 11.01
N LEU A 82 -1.54 6.35 12.27
CA LEU A 82 -1.11 7.64 12.82
C LEU A 82 0.27 8.05 12.28
N THR A 83 1.13 7.08 11.96
CA THR A 83 2.42 7.35 11.29
C THR A 83 2.18 7.97 9.92
N MET A 84 1.34 7.35 9.09
CA MET A 84 0.99 7.88 7.78
C MET A 84 0.26 9.22 7.86
N SER A 85 -0.59 9.41 8.87
CA SER A 85 -1.31 10.67 9.09
C SER A 85 -0.39 11.81 9.50
N ARG A 86 0.68 11.55 10.25
CA ARG A 86 1.73 12.56 10.53
C ARG A 86 2.51 12.94 9.27
N ILE A 87 2.80 11.97 8.41
CA ILE A 87 3.57 12.18 7.17
C ILE A 87 2.71 12.90 6.11
N TYR A 88 1.41 12.57 6.04
CA TYR A 88 0.46 13.06 5.03
C TYR A 88 -0.85 13.57 5.66
N PRO A 89 -0.82 14.64 6.48
CA PRO A 89 -1.96 15.10 7.29
C PRO A 89 -3.19 15.50 6.47
N GLN A 90 -3.02 15.89 5.20
CA GLN A 90 -4.09 16.25 4.29
C GLN A 90 -4.80 15.06 3.63
N ASN A 91 -4.28 13.84 3.81
CA ASN A 91 -4.83 12.60 3.24
C ASN A 91 -5.09 11.55 4.32
N ARG A 92 -5.44 12.01 5.52
CA ARG A 92 -5.92 11.13 6.58
C ARG A 92 -7.04 10.25 6.05
N THR A 93 -6.96 8.97 6.39
CA THR A 93 -7.94 7.95 6.03
C THR A 93 -7.93 6.88 7.12
N PHE A 94 -8.93 6.01 7.10
CA PHE A 94 -8.96 4.83 7.94
C PHE A 94 -9.18 3.58 7.10
N MET A 95 -8.76 2.45 7.66
CA MET A 95 -9.03 1.11 7.14
C MET A 95 -10.18 0.50 7.92
N ARG A 96 -11.17 -0.04 7.22
CA ARG A 96 -12.17 -0.93 7.83
C ARG A 96 -11.66 -2.36 7.74
N LEU A 97 -11.47 -2.97 8.91
CA LEU A 97 -10.88 -4.30 9.04
C LEU A 97 -11.97 -5.34 9.26
N LEU A 98 -11.89 -6.41 8.48
CA LEU A 98 -12.73 -7.60 8.63
C LEU A 98 -11.86 -8.85 8.56
N VAL A 99 -12.38 -9.97 9.06
CA VAL A 99 -11.75 -11.29 8.93
C VAL A 99 -12.79 -12.31 8.46
N ASP A 100 -12.41 -13.28 7.64
CA ASP A 100 -13.31 -14.35 7.20
C ASP A 100 -13.74 -15.28 8.34
N ALA A 101 -14.73 -16.14 8.08
CA ALA A 101 -15.24 -17.09 9.06
C ALA A 101 -14.17 -18.09 9.56
N GLY A 102 -13.17 -18.41 8.73
CA GLY A 102 -12.08 -19.31 9.09
C GLY A 102 -10.91 -18.63 9.81
N GLY A 103 -10.94 -17.30 9.97
CA GLY A 103 -9.86 -16.56 10.62
C GLY A 103 -8.59 -16.44 9.77
N MET A 104 -8.56 -16.89 8.52
CA MET A 104 -7.33 -16.99 7.71
C MET A 104 -7.09 -15.79 6.78
N ILE A 105 -8.13 -15.03 6.49
CA ILE A 105 -8.13 -13.94 5.52
C ILE A 105 -8.53 -12.66 6.23
N ARG A 106 -7.59 -11.73 6.34
CA ARG A 106 -7.88 -10.36 6.75
C ARG A 106 -8.24 -9.53 5.53
N VAL A 107 -9.33 -8.78 5.63
CA VAL A 107 -9.71 -7.74 4.67
C VAL A 107 -9.42 -6.36 5.25
N SER A 108 -8.83 -5.49 4.43
CA SER A 108 -8.75 -4.05 4.69
C SER A 108 -9.43 -3.31 3.55
N ALA A 109 -10.47 -2.53 3.86
CA ALA A 109 -11.10 -1.63 2.90
C ALA A 109 -10.78 -0.19 3.26
N TYR A 110 -10.43 0.64 2.27
CA TYR A 110 -10.11 2.04 2.49
C TYR A 110 -10.35 2.91 1.26
N HIS A 111 -10.62 4.19 1.52
CA HIS A 111 -10.82 5.20 0.50
C HIS A 111 -9.68 6.22 0.57
N LEU A 112 -8.92 6.34 -0.51
CA LEU A 112 -7.95 7.43 -0.69
C LEU A 112 -8.56 8.49 -1.58
N HIS A 113 -8.46 9.73 -1.11
CA HIS A 113 -8.79 10.92 -1.89
C HIS A 113 -7.52 11.77 -2.02
N PRO A 114 -6.69 11.55 -3.06
CA PRO A 114 -5.39 12.20 -3.19
C PRO A 114 -5.57 13.70 -3.41
N ARG A 115 -4.95 14.52 -2.54
CA ARG A 115 -5.02 15.98 -2.61
C ARG A 115 -3.68 16.63 -2.96
N GLY A 116 -3.77 17.81 -3.60
CA GLY A 116 -2.64 18.70 -3.88
C GLY A 116 -2.74 19.32 -5.26
N VAL A 117 -2.21 20.53 -5.46
CA VAL A 117 -2.39 21.33 -6.69
C VAL A 117 -2.06 20.56 -7.97
N VAL A 118 -0.96 19.79 -7.97
CA VAL A 118 -0.54 18.99 -9.14
C VAL A 118 -1.40 17.75 -9.32
N VAL A 119 -1.82 17.11 -8.23
CA VAL A 119 -2.76 15.98 -8.28
C VAL A 119 -4.11 16.44 -8.82
N SER A 120 -4.60 17.60 -8.38
CA SER A 120 -5.83 18.21 -8.88
C SER A 120 -5.72 18.53 -10.37
N LEU A 121 -4.57 19.01 -10.86
CA LEU A 121 -4.35 19.23 -12.29
C LEU A 121 -4.40 17.92 -13.09
N LEU A 122 -3.76 16.85 -12.59
CA LEU A 122 -3.79 15.52 -13.22
C LEU A 122 -5.20 14.90 -13.20
N GLN A 123 -5.98 15.17 -12.15
CA GLN A 123 -7.38 14.75 -12.05
C GLN A 123 -8.28 15.51 -13.03
N VAL A 124 -8.01 16.78 -13.32
CA VAL A 124 -8.76 17.57 -14.33
C VAL A 124 -8.60 16.97 -15.71
N VAL A 125 -7.40 16.52 -16.07
CA VAL A 125 -7.14 15.85 -17.36
C VAL A 125 -7.42 14.34 -17.33
N GLN A 126 -8.10 13.84 -16.29
CA GLN A 126 -8.49 12.43 -16.11
C GLN A 126 -7.33 11.41 -16.14
N LEU A 127 -6.09 11.86 -15.94
CA LEU A 127 -4.92 10.98 -15.86
C LEU A 127 -4.79 10.29 -14.49
N MET A 128 -5.58 10.71 -13.50
CA MET A 128 -5.61 10.12 -12.17
C MET A 128 -7.04 10.10 -11.61
N PRO A 129 -7.51 8.99 -11.02
CA PRO A 129 -8.82 8.95 -10.39
C PRO A 129 -8.89 9.89 -9.17
N ARG A 130 -10.03 10.55 -8.97
CA ARG A 130 -10.28 11.38 -7.77
C ARG A 130 -10.48 10.57 -6.50
N HIS A 131 -11.04 9.37 -6.65
CA HIS A 131 -11.39 8.49 -5.55
C HIS A 131 -10.81 7.11 -5.84
N LEU A 132 -9.94 6.65 -4.95
CA LEU A 132 -9.42 5.29 -4.98
C LEU A 132 -10.11 4.51 -3.87
N ARG A 133 -10.96 3.58 -4.27
CA ARG A 133 -11.68 2.69 -3.38
C ARG A 133 -10.98 1.35 -3.43
N VAL A 134 -10.31 0.99 -2.35
CA VAL A 134 -9.47 -0.20 -2.32
C VAL A 134 -10.04 -1.23 -1.36
N VAL A 135 -10.02 -2.48 -1.82
CA VAL A 135 -10.21 -3.67 -1.01
C VAL A 135 -8.95 -4.53 -1.15
N GLU A 136 -8.30 -4.80 -0.03
CA GLU A 136 -7.13 -5.67 0.08
C GLU A 136 -7.50 -6.89 0.92
N LEU A 137 -7.18 -8.08 0.45
CA LEU A 137 -7.24 -9.33 1.20
C LEU A 137 -5.83 -9.86 1.44
N VAL A 138 -5.55 -10.27 2.67
CA VAL A 138 -4.25 -10.78 3.10
C VAL A 138 -4.41 -12.07 3.89
N SER A 139 -3.64 -13.08 3.50
CA SER A 139 -3.38 -14.26 4.31
C SER A 139 -1.90 -14.39 4.59
N GLU A 140 -1.57 -14.79 5.81
CA GLU A 140 -0.19 -15.03 6.25
C GLU A 140 0.01 -16.53 6.43
N VAL A 141 1.03 -17.10 5.77
CA VAL A 141 1.33 -18.53 5.81
C VAL A 141 2.84 -18.68 6.07
N ARG A 142 3.20 -19.01 7.31
CA ARG A 142 4.60 -19.13 7.78
C ARG A 142 5.48 -17.93 7.38
N GLY A 143 4.97 -16.72 7.58
CA GLY A 143 5.67 -15.47 7.24
C GLY A 143 5.69 -15.10 5.75
N THR A 144 5.14 -15.94 4.87
CA THR A 144 4.80 -15.54 3.50
C THR A 144 3.43 -14.88 3.50
N PHE A 145 3.30 -13.75 2.82
CA PHE A 145 2.05 -13.04 2.70
C PHE A 145 1.47 -13.21 1.31
N LEU A 146 0.27 -13.76 1.24
CA LEU A 146 -0.53 -13.75 0.02
C LEU A 146 -1.40 -12.50 0.06
N VAL A 147 -1.34 -11.68 -0.98
CA VAL A 147 -2.04 -10.38 -1.01
C VAL A 147 -2.79 -10.23 -2.33
N THR A 148 -4.10 -9.96 -2.28
CA THR A 148 -4.93 -9.66 -3.46
C THR A 148 -5.64 -8.32 -3.26
N SER A 149 -5.62 -7.43 -4.26
CA SER A 149 -6.44 -6.21 -4.22
C SER A 149 -6.86 -5.71 -5.59
N ASN A 150 -7.72 -4.68 -5.64
CA ASN A 150 -8.16 -3.98 -6.84
C ASN A 150 -7.30 -2.74 -7.15
N THR A 151 -5.99 -2.90 -7.32
CA THR A 151 -5.05 -1.76 -7.29
C THR A 151 -4.10 -1.71 -8.48
N HIS A 152 -4.39 -2.52 -9.50
CA HIS A 152 -3.62 -2.60 -10.72
C HIS A 152 -3.44 -1.23 -11.39
N GLY A 153 -2.20 -0.93 -11.78
CA GLY A 153 -1.81 0.30 -12.44
C GLY A 153 -1.53 1.50 -11.52
N ILE A 154 -1.88 1.40 -10.24
CA ILE A 154 -1.64 2.47 -9.25
C ILE A 154 -0.37 2.20 -8.45
N ASP A 155 -0.23 0.98 -7.96
CA ASP A 155 0.97 0.53 -7.27
C ASP A 155 1.96 -0.12 -8.25
N ARG A 156 3.16 0.44 -8.31
CA ARG A 156 4.25 -0.01 -9.21
C ARG A 156 5.51 -0.43 -8.47
N LEU A 157 5.41 -0.50 -7.14
CA LEU A 157 6.53 -0.90 -6.32
C LEU A 157 6.62 -2.41 -6.24
N GLU A 158 7.85 -2.87 -6.26
CA GLU A 158 8.19 -4.28 -6.22
C GLU A 158 7.96 -4.81 -4.81
N PRO A 159 7.15 -5.86 -4.63
CA PRO A 159 6.98 -6.42 -3.31
C PRO A 159 8.24 -7.15 -2.82
N PRO A 160 8.41 -7.29 -1.49
CA PRO A 160 9.42 -8.20 -0.96
C PRO A 160 9.16 -9.62 -1.48
N PRO A 161 10.20 -10.45 -1.67
CA PRO A 161 10.05 -11.83 -2.13
C PRO A 161 9.07 -12.68 -1.31
N GLU A 162 8.92 -12.35 -0.03
CA GLU A 162 8.00 -13.00 0.91
C GLU A 162 6.53 -12.57 0.72
N ALA A 163 6.25 -11.56 -0.11
CA ALA A 163 4.89 -11.12 -0.44
C ALA A 163 4.51 -11.51 -1.88
N LYS A 164 3.56 -12.43 -2.00
CA LYS A 164 2.95 -12.83 -3.27
C LYS A 164 1.74 -11.94 -3.56
N VAL A 165 1.95 -10.90 -4.35
CA VAL A 165 0.93 -9.88 -4.64
C VAL A 165 0.23 -10.15 -5.97
N ASP A 166 -1.10 -10.04 -6.00
CA ASP A 166 -1.92 -10.06 -7.21
C ASP A 166 -2.84 -8.84 -7.24
N ARG A 167 -2.72 -8.04 -8.30
CA ARG A 167 -3.39 -6.74 -8.43
C ARG A 167 -4.40 -6.81 -9.56
N LEU A 168 -5.67 -6.68 -9.22
CA LEU A 168 -6.81 -6.62 -10.12
C LEU A 168 -7.13 -5.17 -10.51
N PRO A 169 -7.83 -4.92 -11.63
CA PRO A 169 -8.29 -3.58 -12.01
C PRO A 169 -9.04 -2.85 -10.88
N LEU A 170 -8.91 -1.51 -10.81
CA LEU A 170 -9.55 -0.70 -9.76
C LEU A 170 -11.07 -0.87 -9.67
N LYS A 171 -11.72 -1.16 -10.79
CA LYS A 171 -13.17 -1.36 -10.89
C LYS A 171 -13.62 -2.80 -10.64
N THR A 172 -12.71 -3.72 -10.31
CA THR A 172 -13.07 -5.12 -10.05
C THR A 172 -14.07 -5.20 -8.89
N PRO A 173 -15.20 -5.91 -9.06
CA PRO A 173 -16.19 -6.12 -8.00
C PRO A 173 -15.58 -6.81 -6.78
N ILE A 174 -16.05 -6.44 -5.58
CA ILE A 174 -15.58 -7.01 -4.29
C ILE A 174 -15.63 -8.54 -4.31
N ALA A 175 -16.73 -9.09 -4.83
CA ALA A 175 -16.94 -10.52 -4.99
C ALA A 175 -15.82 -11.23 -5.75
N GLU A 176 -15.30 -10.61 -6.82
CA GLU A 176 -14.24 -11.18 -7.64
C GLU A 176 -12.88 -11.06 -6.94
N VAL A 177 -12.61 -9.97 -6.21
CA VAL A 177 -11.38 -9.84 -5.41
C VAL A 177 -11.32 -10.93 -4.33
N VAL A 178 -12.44 -11.16 -3.64
CA VAL A 178 -12.59 -12.22 -2.63
C VAL A 178 -12.39 -13.60 -3.26
N ALA A 179 -13.14 -13.92 -4.31
CA ALA A 179 -13.05 -15.22 -4.97
C ALA A 179 -11.63 -15.49 -5.51
N ARG A 180 -10.95 -14.46 -6.03
CA ARG A 180 -9.57 -14.58 -6.48
C ARG A 180 -8.63 -14.89 -5.32
N HIS A 181 -8.79 -14.23 -4.18
CA HIS A 181 -7.95 -14.48 -3.00
C HIS A 181 -8.19 -15.88 -2.41
N GLU A 182 -9.45 -16.28 -2.25
CA GLU A 182 -9.84 -17.60 -1.76
C GLU A 182 -9.31 -18.73 -2.65
N GLY A 183 -9.35 -18.54 -3.98
CA GLY A 183 -8.72 -19.46 -4.93
C GLY A 183 -7.21 -19.58 -4.71
N ARG A 184 -6.51 -18.46 -4.54
CA ARG A 184 -5.05 -18.44 -4.34
C ARG A 184 -4.61 -19.08 -3.02
N ILE A 185 -5.34 -18.86 -1.91
CA ILE A 185 -5.04 -19.55 -0.64
C ILE A 185 -5.31 -21.05 -0.76
N THR A 186 -6.40 -21.44 -1.42
CA THR A 186 -6.72 -22.86 -1.66
C THR A 186 -5.62 -23.54 -2.49
N GLU A 187 -5.16 -22.90 -3.56
CA GLU A 187 -4.04 -23.39 -4.38
C GLU A 187 -2.75 -23.53 -3.55
N LEU A 188 -2.43 -22.53 -2.73
CA LEU A 188 -1.24 -22.54 -1.89
C LEU A 188 -1.26 -23.68 -0.86
N LEU A 189 -2.39 -23.86 -0.16
CA LEU A 189 -2.54 -24.90 0.86
C LEU A 189 -2.61 -26.30 0.26
N ARG A 190 -3.17 -26.46 -0.95
CA ARG A 190 -3.12 -27.72 -1.68
C ARG A 190 -1.70 -28.08 -2.10
N ALA A 191 -0.92 -27.11 -2.58
CA ALA A 191 0.47 -27.32 -2.99
C ALA A 191 1.42 -27.55 -1.81
N HIS A 192 1.05 -27.04 -0.62
CA HIS A 192 1.87 -27.08 0.59
C HIS A 192 1.02 -27.43 1.83
N PRO A 193 0.49 -28.66 1.93
CA PRO A 193 -0.42 -29.06 3.01
C PRO A 193 0.25 -29.05 4.39
N GLU A 194 1.59 -29.04 4.46
CA GLU A 194 2.36 -28.93 5.69
C GLU A 194 2.40 -27.50 6.27
N ARG A 195 1.87 -26.51 5.54
CA ARG A 195 1.88 -25.11 5.97
C ARG A 195 0.54 -24.70 6.55
N SER A 196 0.54 -24.30 7.81
CA SER A 196 -0.63 -23.72 8.46
C SER A 196 -0.71 -22.21 8.20
N PRO A 197 -1.89 -21.69 7.80
CA PRO A 197 -2.18 -20.27 7.87
C PRO A 197 -2.07 -19.74 9.30
N THR A 198 -1.69 -18.48 9.44
CA THR A 198 -1.91 -17.71 10.66
C THR A 198 -3.40 -17.40 10.78
N THR A 199 -3.97 -17.64 11.96
CA THR A 199 -5.35 -17.27 12.29
C THR A 199 -5.41 -15.88 12.91
N PHE A 200 -6.51 -15.19 12.66
CA PHE A 200 -6.84 -13.85 13.14
C PHE A 200 -8.19 -13.92 13.87
N GLU A 201 -8.18 -14.24 15.15
CA GLU A 201 -9.39 -14.30 15.97
C GLU A 201 -9.68 -12.93 16.62
N THR A 202 -8.63 -12.13 16.80
CA THR A 202 -8.69 -10.85 17.51
C THR A 202 -8.16 -9.68 16.68
N PHE A 203 -8.54 -8.49 17.10
CA PHE A 203 -8.02 -7.25 16.54
C PHE A 203 -6.50 -7.15 16.73
N GLU A 204 -6.01 -7.57 17.88
CA GLU A 204 -4.60 -7.51 18.28
C GLU A 204 -3.74 -8.43 17.39
N GLU A 205 -4.24 -9.60 17.02
CA GLU A 205 -3.57 -10.50 16.06
C GLU A 205 -3.53 -9.92 14.64
N VAL A 206 -4.60 -9.25 14.22
CA VAL A 206 -4.61 -8.49 12.96
C VAL A 206 -3.53 -7.42 12.97
N LEU A 207 -3.43 -6.62 14.04
CA LEU A 207 -2.39 -5.58 14.17
C LEU A 207 -0.99 -6.19 14.20
N ALA A 208 -0.80 -7.30 14.91
CA ALA A 208 0.49 -8.00 14.94
C ALA A 208 0.91 -8.48 13.54
N SER A 209 -0.03 -8.99 12.73
CA SER A 209 0.23 -9.34 11.33
C SER A 209 0.57 -8.11 10.46
N MET A 210 -0.13 -6.99 10.65
CA MET A 210 0.21 -5.73 9.96
C MET A 210 1.62 -5.26 10.32
N ALA A 211 2.01 -5.32 11.59
CA ALA A 211 3.34 -4.94 12.06
C ALA A 211 4.43 -5.84 11.44
N ARG A 212 4.23 -7.16 11.41
CA ARG A 212 5.17 -8.09 10.72
C ARG A 212 5.31 -7.74 9.24
N ALA A 213 4.20 -7.43 8.58
CA ALA A 213 4.19 -7.01 7.20
C ALA A 213 4.96 -5.69 6.97
N HIS A 214 4.85 -4.73 7.89
CA HIS A 214 5.61 -3.46 7.85
C HIS A 214 7.10 -3.70 8.03
N ILE A 215 7.51 -4.51 8.99
CA ILE A 215 8.92 -4.82 9.23
C ILE A 215 9.55 -5.48 8.00
N MET A 216 8.85 -6.44 7.40
CA MET A 216 9.29 -7.07 6.16
C MET A 216 9.42 -6.04 5.02
N MET A 217 8.44 -5.15 4.85
CA MET A 217 8.50 -4.10 3.83
C MET A 217 9.69 -3.17 4.04
N ALA A 218 9.86 -2.71 5.27
CA ALA A 218 10.94 -1.82 5.66
C ALA A 218 12.30 -2.42 5.35
N ARG A 219 12.52 -3.70 5.72
CA ARG A 219 13.75 -4.43 5.42
C ARG A 219 14.01 -4.51 3.91
N HIS A 220 12.98 -4.80 3.12
CA HIS A 220 13.13 -4.85 1.67
C HIS A 220 13.47 -3.47 1.09
N ARG A 221 12.80 -2.41 1.55
CA ARG A 221 13.06 -1.03 1.10
C ARG A 221 14.46 -0.58 1.45
N GLN A 222 14.92 -0.85 2.67
CA GLN A 222 16.30 -0.59 3.08
C GLN A 222 17.29 -1.35 2.19
N LYS A 223 17.02 -2.63 1.89
CA LYS A 223 17.87 -3.47 1.03
C LYS A 223 18.01 -2.93 -0.39
N VAL A 224 16.94 -2.38 -0.98
CA VAL A 224 16.96 -1.82 -2.35
C VAL A 224 17.35 -0.33 -2.40
N GLY A 225 17.74 0.27 -1.27
CA GLY A 225 18.08 1.70 -1.20
C GLY A 225 16.87 2.63 -1.32
N GLY A 226 15.68 2.14 -0.96
CA GLY A 226 14.40 2.84 -1.02
C GLY A 226 13.63 2.52 -2.29
N ILE A 227 14.20 2.88 -3.44
CA ILE A 227 13.61 2.64 -4.78
C ILE A 227 14.71 2.11 -5.70
N SER A 228 14.40 1.06 -6.45
CA SER A 228 15.31 0.52 -7.45
C SER A 228 15.25 1.31 -8.76
N ARG A 229 16.27 1.16 -9.60
CA ARG A 229 16.26 1.71 -10.97
C ARG A 229 15.04 1.25 -11.75
N ASP A 230 14.79 -0.06 -11.74
CA ASP A 230 13.71 -0.68 -12.50
C ASP A 230 12.34 -0.19 -12.02
N GLU A 231 12.15 0.03 -10.72
CA GLU A 231 10.94 0.65 -10.18
C GLU A 231 10.75 2.06 -10.72
N LEU A 232 11.81 2.87 -10.74
CA LEU A 232 11.74 4.24 -11.27
C LEU A 232 11.46 4.24 -12.77
N GLU A 233 12.08 3.35 -13.55
CA GLU A 233 11.81 3.20 -14.98
C GLU A 233 10.37 2.72 -15.26
N ARG A 234 9.84 1.78 -14.46
CA ARG A 234 8.43 1.33 -14.53
C ARG A 234 7.46 2.45 -14.19
N LEU A 235 7.78 3.29 -13.21
CA LEU A 235 6.99 4.49 -12.89
C LEU A 235 6.96 5.47 -14.06
N LYS A 236 8.08 5.60 -14.76
CA LYS A 236 8.27 6.52 -15.89
C LYS A 236 7.73 5.99 -17.21
N GLY A 237 7.68 4.67 -17.39
CA GLY A 237 7.39 4.03 -18.68
C GLY A 237 8.50 4.23 -19.73
N ARG A 238 9.72 4.59 -19.29
CA ARG A 238 10.89 4.79 -20.16
C ARG A 238 12.21 4.68 -19.37
N PRO A 239 13.35 4.44 -20.04
CA PRO A 239 14.67 4.49 -19.40
C PRO A 239 14.94 5.84 -18.71
N LEU A 240 15.76 5.82 -17.66
CA LEU A 240 16.17 7.03 -16.94
C LEU A 240 17.12 7.90 -17.78
N SER A 241 16.92 9.21 -17.69
CA SER A 241 17.91 10.20 -18.14
C SER A 241 19.03 10.38 -17.11
N ALA A 242 20.14 11.00 -17.50
CA ALA A 242 21.26 11.27 -16.59
C ALA A 242 20.86 12.06 -15.32
N THR A 243 19.91 12.99 -15.43
CA THR A 243 19.37 13.75 -14.28
C THR A 243 18.55 12.85 -13.35
N GLU A 244 17.79 11.91 -13.91
CA GLU A 244 16.99 10.94 -13.12
C GLU A 244 17.90 9.89 -12.46
N GLU A 245 19.01 9.51 -13.07
CA GLU A 245 20.04 8.69 -12.43
C GLU A 245 20.72 9.41 -11.27
N ALA A 246 21.03 10.71 -11.42
CA ALA A 246 21.56 11.52 -10.33
C ALA A 246 20.56 11.61 -9.16
N PHE A 247 19.28 11.84 -9.47
CA PHE A 247 18.20 11.80 -8.48
C PHE A 247 18.10 10.44 -7.78
N LEU A 248 18.18 9.33 -8.51
CA LEU A 248 18.14 8.00 -7.92
C LEU A 248 19.31 7.77 -6.95
N ARG A 249 20.52 8.21 -7.31
CA ARG A 249 21.70 8.15 -6.43
C ARG A 249 21.48 8.92 -5.13
N GLU A 250 20.90 10.12 -5.22
CA GLU A 250 20.53 10.91 -4.03
C GLU A 250 19.52 10.17 -3.14
N VAL A 251 18.47 9.57 -3.73
CA VAL A 251 17.47 8.79 -2.98
C VAL A 251 18.12 7.59 -2.28
N GLN A 252 19.03 6.91 -2.98
CA GLN A 252 19.74 5.74 -2.45
C GLN A 252 20.82 6.10 -1.42
N GLY A 253 21.07 7.39 -1.17
CA GLY A 253 22.13 7.85 -0.26
C GLY A 253 23.54 7.62 -0.81
N SER A 254 23.67 7.32 -2.10
CA SER A 254 24.96 7.18 -2.78
C SER A 254 25.42 8.57 -3.21
N SER A 255 26.33 9.19 -2.46
CA SER A 255 26.99 10.42 -2.89
C SER A 255 27.65 10.22 -4.26
N ALA A 256 27.49 11.16 -5.18
CA ALA A 256 28.23 11.16 -6.45
C ALA A 256 29.74 11.05 -6.18
N PRO A 257 30.52 10.32 -7.01
CA PRO A 257 31.98 10.41 -6.92
C PRO A 257 32.38 11.88 -7.07
N LYS A 258 33.19 12.38 -6.12
CA LYS A 258 33.76 13.73 -6.24
C LYS A 258 34.52 13.78 -7.57
N PRO A 259 34.31 14.80 -8.41
CA PRO A 259 35.15 14.99 -9.58
C PRO A 259 36.60 15.15 -9.08
N THR A 260 37.47 14.27 -9.57
CA THR A 260 38.93 14.37 -9.44
C THR A 260 39.45 15.50 -10.30
#